data_AF-A0A9C8RIL8-F1
#
_entry.id   AF-A0A9C8RIL8-F1
#
_cell.length_a   1.000
_cell.length_b   1.000
_cell.length_c   1.000
_cell.angle_alpha   90.00
_cell.angle_beta   90.00
_cell.angle_gamma   90.00
#
_symmetry.space_group_name_H-M   'P 1'
#
loop_
_entity.id
_entity.type
_entity.pdbx_description
1 polymer ?
#
loop_
_entity_poly.entity_id
_entity_poly.type
_entity_poly.pdbx_seq_one_letter_code
_entity_poly.pdbx_strand_id
1 'polypeptide(L)'
;MKLAILDADILYDTLRPRYGSYGDMFKRLLGQSGSDWEMSIYRVIDGQYPADPASYDGFLITGSKYDSFADDDWIVTLRQYARTLFAAGKPMVGVCFGHQLLAHALGGRAGRSDAGWGLGVMQYQLEQQPAFVDDRVSVNLIVSHRDQVLSLPAGAMRLLSNDFCPNAAFYIPGRVLAIQGHPEFSVEYARALLELRADQLAPEMLAQVERSFATPHDGKLAGEWIRKFLEQNSHKKSEHKESAHKESAHKKQGNVMRKTLKTVVMGAFVASAFAGPVHAQDWVPSRYGADDRIGAANNLSAGGVRAAAQLITTGKVYSLGIDTEEGAPAYGGRSYDIDIVASGANVEVGADVVTSNDERVVTSFGIGSQIDGLGHLGIGNQYYNGLTAADIVRDTGLAELGTHDIPPIVTRGVLLDMTRHLGVDMVREGTAFNRTEIDAAASAQGIQIQRGDVVLFHTGWLQLLGVDNERYISSQPGLGVEGAEYLAELGVVAIGADTPALEVIPFENPQRIFAVHQTLLAKQGVYILESMNTAELAADEVQEFMFVLGQPKFKGAVQVVVNPIAIR
;
A
#
# COMPACT_ATOMS: atom_id res chain seq x y z
N MET A 1 13.66 -16.15 -21.56
CA MET A 1 13.01 -15.59 -20.36
C MET A 1 13.96 -15.70 -19.17
N LYS A 2 13.97 -14.71 -18.26
CA LYS A 2 14.62 -14.76 -16.95
C LYS A 2 13.58 -14.90 -15.83
N LEU A 3 13.60 -16.01 -15.10
CA LEU A 3 12.69 -16.27 -13.98
C LEU A 3 13.44 -16.18 -12.65
N ALA A 4 12.92 -15.39 -11.71
CA ALA A 4 13.37 -15.41 -10.33
C ALA A 4 12.49 -16.36 -9.51
N ILE A 5 13.11 -17.38 -8.92
CA ILE A 5 12.45 -18.31 -7.99
C ILE A 5 12.76 -17.84 -6.57
N LEU A 6 11.73 -17.40 -5.86
CA LEU A 6 11.76 -16.97 -4.47
C LEU A 6 11.48 -18.21 -3.59
N ASP A 7 12.56 -18.83 -3.11
CA ASP A 7 12.54 -20.09 -2.38
C ASP A 7 12.29 -19.82 -0.88
N ALA A 8 11.07 -20.16 -0.46
CA ALA A 8 10.48 -19.79 0.82
C ALA A 8 10.61 -20.87 1.92
N ASP A 9 11.44 -21.89 1.71
CA ASP A 9 11.67 -22.92 2.73
C ASP A 9 13.11 -23.48 2.69
N ILE A 10 13.40 -24.25 3.72
CA ILE A 10 14.59 -25.06 3.86
C ILE A 10 14.12 -26.50 4.06
N LEU A 11 14.37 -27.36 3.07
CA LEU A 11 14.05 -28.78 3.18
C LEU A 11 14.74 -29.41 4.39
N TYR A 12 14.06 -30.40 4.99
CA TYR A 12 14.62 -31.23 6.05
C TYR A 12 16.01 -31.77 5.67
N ASP A 13 16.93 -31.81 6.62
CA ASP A 13 18.32 -32.20 6.37
C ASP A 13 18.44 -33.62 5.79
N THR A 14 17.48 -34.50 6.08
CA THR A 14 17.39 -35.85 5.51
C THR A 14 16.98 -35.87 4.03
N LEU A 15 16.27 -34.84 3.54
CA LEU A 15 15.77 -34.76 2.17
C LEU A 15 16.63 -33.87 1.27
N ARG A 16 17.28 -32.84 1.84
CA ARG A 16 18.09 -31.86 1.08
C ARG A 16 19.16 -32.50 0.18
N PRO A 17 19.93 -33.53 0.61
CA PRO A 17 20.97 -34.13 -0.23
C PRO A 17 20.45 -34.74 -1.54
N ARG A 18 19.21 -35.27 -1.52
CA ARG A 18 18.60 -35.94 -2.68
C ARG A 18 17.83 -34.98 -3.56
N TYR A 19 17.16 -34.00 -2.96
CA TYR A 19 16.18 -33.18 -3.68
C TYR A 19 16.61 -31.73 -3.91
N GLY A 20 17.65 -31.25 -3.23
CA GLY A 20 18.12 -29.86 -3.28
C GLY A 20 17.20 -28.94 -2.48
N SER A 21 16.64 -27.93 -3.13
CA SER A 21 15.60 -27.05 -2.60
C SER A 21 14.28 -27.16 -3.37
N TYR A 22 13.22 -26.48 -2.92
CA TYR A 22 12.00 -26.36 -3.73
C TYR A 22 12.28 -25.63 -5.04
N GLY A 23 13.17 -24.63 -5.03
CA GLY A 23 13.61 -23.97 -6.26
C GLY A 23 14.28 -24.92 -7.26
N ASP A 24 15.08 -25.89 -6.79
CA ASP A 24 15.67 -26.92 -7.67
C ASP A 24 14.60 -27.87 -8.24
N MET A 25 13.57 -28.20 -7.47
CA MET A 25 12.42 -28.97 -7.97
C MET A 25 11.69 -28.23 -9.07
N PHE A 26 11.44 -26.93 -8.92
CA PHE A 26 10.80 -26.11 -9.96
C PHE A 26 11.67 -25.97 -11.21
N LYS A 27 12.99 -25.83 -11.08
CA LYS A 27 13.90 -25.86 -12.24
C LYS A 27 13.75 -27.15 -13.05
N ARG A 28 13.69 -28.30 -12.38
CA ARG A 28 13.47 -29.60 -13.03
C ARG A 28 12.10 -29.68 -13.69
N LEU A 29 11.04 -29.30 -12.97
CA LEU A 29 9.67 -29.31 -13.48
C LEU A 29 9.54 -28.46 -14.76
N LEU A 30 9.96 -27.20 -14.70
CA LEU A 30 9.83 -26.27 -15.83
C LEU A 30 10.69 -26.71 -17.02
N GLY A 31 11.90 -27.23 -16.77
CA GLY A 31 12.73 -27.84 -17.80
C GLY A 31 12.04 -29.04 -18.48
N GLN A 32 11.36 -29.90 -17.71
CA GLN A 32 10.57 -31.02 -18.24
C GLN A 32 9.30 -30.57 -18.98
N SER A 33 8.75 -29.41 -18.62
CA SER A 33 7.64 -28.74 -19.32
C SER A 33 8.11 -27.95 -20.56
N GLY A 34 9.40 -28.02 -20.91
CA GLY A 34 9.96 -27.49 -22.16
C GLY A 34 10.49 -26.06 -22.09
N SER A 35 10.70 -25.49 -20.89
CA SER A 35 11.32 -24.17 -20.77
C SER A 35 12.84 -24.23 -20.99
N ASP A 36 13.40 -23.26 -21.70
CA ASP A 36 14.83 -23.02 -21.88
C ASP A 36 15.33 -21.80 -21.07
N TRP A 37 14.60 -21.45 -20.02
CA TRP A 37 14.76 -20.18 -19.32
C TRP A 37 16.02 -20.11 -18.44
N GLU A 38 16.53 -18.89 -18.26
CA GLU A 38 17.51 -18.59 -17.22
C GLU A 38 16.76 -18.47 -15.88
N MET A 39 17.03 -19.37 -14.94
CA MET A 39 16.34 -19.44 -13.65
C MET A 39 17.30 -19.22 -12.49
N SER A 40 17.04 -18.19 -11.69
CA SER A 40 17.82 -17.84 -10.51
C SER A 40 17.03 -18.14 -9.25
N ILE A 41 17.65 -18.79 -8.26
CA ILE A 41 17.02 -19.13 -6.98
C ILE A 41 17.49 -18.15 -5.93
N TYR A 42 16.55 -17.59 -5.18
CA TYR A 42 16.78 -16.63 -4.10
C TYR A 42 16.14 -17.15 -2.81
N ARG A 43 16.96 -17.36 -1.78
CA ARG A 43 16.50 -17.85 -0.48
C ARG A 43 15.91 -16.69 0.33
N VAL A 44 14.62 -16.46 0.15
CA VAL A 44 13.94 -15.31 0.77
C VAL A 44 13.83 -15.42 2.29
N ILE A 45 13.89 -16.64 2.83
CA ILE A 45 14.00 -16.88 4.28
C ILE A 45 15.31 -16.31 4.88
N ASP A 46 16.37 -16.21 4.07
CA ASP A 46 17.65 -15.59 4.47
C ASP A 46 17.73 -14.12 4.03
N GLY A 47 16.61 -13.50 3.66
CA GLY A 47 16.56 -12.13 3.15
C GLY A 47 17.21 -11.93 1.78
N GLN A 48 17.44 -13.01 1.01
CA GLN A 48 18.05 -12.91 -0.31
C GLN A 48 16.98 -12.65 -1.37
N TYR A 49 17.13 -11.56 -2.11
CA TYR A 49 16.24 -11.16 -3.21
C TYR A 49 17.06 -10.72 -4.44
N PRO A 50 16.46 -10.70 -5.64
CA PRO A 50 17.05 -10.06 -6.80
C PRO A 50 17.43 -8.61 -6.53
N ALA A 51 18.70 -8.25 -6.75
CA ALA A 51 19.16 -6.87 -6.60
C ALA A 51 18.48 -5.91 -7.60
N ASP A 52 18.19 -6.40 -8.80
CA ASP A 52 17.38 -5.70 -9.81
C ASP A 52 16.17 -6.58 -10.20
N PRO A 53 15.00 -6.36 -9.58
CA PRO A 53 13.77 -7.06 -9.96
C PRO A 53 13.31 -6.73 -11.39
N ALA A 54 13.73 -5.59 -11.96
CA ALA A 54 13.31 -5.21 -13.30
C ALA A 54 13.94 -6.09 -14.37
N SER A 55 15.13 -6.67 -14.12
CA SER A 55 15.84 -7.56 -15.05
C SER A 55 15.18 -8.94 -15.23
N TYR A 56 14.19 -9.28 -14.39
CA TYR A 56 13.47 -10.55 -14.46
C TYR A 56 12.13 -10.39 -15.19
N ASP A 57 11.78 -11.39 -15.99
CA ASP A 57 10.57 -11.42 -16.80
C ASP A 57 9.36 -11.93 -16.02
N GLY A 58 9.59 -12.69 -14.94
CA GLY A 58 8.56 -13.21 -14.05
C GLY A 58 9.15 -13.74 -12.75
N PHE A 59 8.26 -14.08 -11.82
CA PHE A 59 8.62 -14.53 -10.47
C PHE A 59 7.81 -15.76 -10.06
N LEU A 60 8.42 -16.67 -9.31
CA LEU A 60 7.76 -17.83 -8.71
C LEU A 60 8.05 -17.89 -7.22
N ILE A 61 7.02 -17.99 -6.38
CA ILE A 61 7.12 -18.16 -4.93
C ILE A 61 6.78 -19.62 -4.60
N THR A 62 7.72 -20.32 -3.96
CA THR A 62 7.59 -21.74 -3.67
C THR A 62 6.65 -22.02 -2.49
N GLY A 63 6.37 -23.31 -2.25
CA GLY A 63 5.77 -23.77 -1.00
C GLY A 63 6.67 -23.56 0.21
N SER A 64 6.09 -23.72 1.39
CA SER A 64 6.77 -23.62 2.68
C SER A 64 5.98 -24.32 3.78
N LYS A 65 6.67 -24.77 4.84
CA LYS A 65 6.07 -25.29 6.08
C LYS A 65 5.57 -24.21 7.03
N TYR A 66 5.91 -22.94 6.78
CA TYR A 66 5.51 -21.78 7.59
C TYR A 66 4.10 -21.29 7.22
N ASP A 67 3.51 -20.47 8.08
CA ASP A 67 2.19 -19.88 7.85
C ASP A 67 2.35 -18.59 7.01
N SER A 68 1.73 -18.52 5.82
CA SER A 68 1.92 -17.40 4.88
C SER A 68 1.39 -16.04 5.33
N PHE A 69 0.63 -16.05 6.42
CA PHE A 69 0.00 -14.89 7.05
C PHE A 69 0.62 -14.59 8.42
N ALA A 70 1.67 -15.30 8.83
CA ALA A 70 2.41 -15.00 10.04
C ALA A 70 3.24 -13.71 9.89
N ASP A 71 3.59 -13.16 11.05
CA ASP A 71 4.29 -11.87 11.16
C ASP A 71 5.81 -12.04 11.30
N ASP A 72 6.36 -13.22 10.94
CA ASP A 72 7.81 -13.38 10.80
C ASP A 72 8.37 -12.36 9.79
N ASP A 73 9.45 -11.67 10.15
CA ASP A 73 10.03 -10.56 9.36
C ASP A 73 10.23 -10.89 7.87
N TRP A 74 10.72 -12.09 7.58
CA TRP A 74 10.99 -12.52 6.21
C TRP A 74 9.69 -12.77 5.42
N ILE A 75 8.60 -13.17 6.09
CA ILE A 75 7.28 -13.37 5.49
C ILE A 75 6.63 -12.01 5.21
N VAL A 76 6.70 -11.07 6.16
CA VAL A 76 6.25 -9.69 5.98
C VAL A 76 7.00 -9.05 4.80
N THR A 77 8.32 -9.20 4.76
CA THR A 77 9.18 -8.73 3.66
C THR A 77 8.77 -9.34 2.32
N LEU A 78 8.52 -10.66 2.28
CA LEU A 78 8.07 -11.34 1.07
C LEU A 78 6.68 -10.89 0.61
N ARG A 79 5.73 -10.68 1.54
CA ARG A 79 4.40 -10.10 1.23
C ARG A 79 4.54 -8.72 0.60
N GLN A 80 5.38 -7.86 1.19
CA GLN A 80 5.62 -6.52 0.65
C GLN A 80 6.31 -6.56 -0.71
N TYR A 81 7.30 -7.45 -0.88
CA TYR A 81 7.98 -7.64 -2.15
C TYR A 81 7.01 -8.11 -3.25
N ALA A 82 6.11 -9.05 -2.94
CA ALA A 82 5.08 -9.50 -3.86
C ALA A 82 4.12 -8.36 -4.27
N ARG A 83 3.73 -7.46 -3.34
CA ARG A 83 2.94 -6.27 -3.66
C ARG A 83 3.67 -5.32 -4.61
N THR A 84 4.96 -5.10 -4.39
CA THR A 84 5.80 -4.27 -5.27
C THR A 84 5.88 -4.87 -6.68
N LEU A 85 6.12 -6.18 -6.79
CA LEU A 85 6.14 -6.88 -8.07
C LEU A 85 4.78 -6.81 -8.78
N PHE A 86 3.69 -7.00 -8.03
CA PHE A 86 2.34 -6.85 -8.55
C PHE A 86 2.14 -5.44 -9.09
N ALA A 87 2.39 -4.38 -8.31
CA ALA A 87 2.25 -2.99 -8.74
C ALA A 87 3.10 -2.65 -9.98
N ALA A 88 4.29 -3.24 -10.10
CA ALA A 88 5.16 -3.12 -11.28
C ALA A 88 4.69 -3.92 -12.51
N GLY A 89 3.55 -4.61 -12.42
CA GLY A 89 2.99 -5.41 -13.51
C GLY A 89 3.78 -6.68 -13.83
N LYS A 90 4.63 -7.17 -12.91
CA LYS A 90 5.41 -8.38 -13.12
C LYS A 90 4.50 -9.62 -12.97
N PRO A 91 4.53 -10.58 -13.91
CA PRO A 91 3.77 -11.80 -13.77
C PRO A 91 4.38 -12.67 -12.66
N MET A 92 3.52 -13.18 -11.78
CA MET A 92 3.92 -13.97 -10.62
C MET A 92 3.19 -15.31 -10.56
N VAL A 93 3.89 -16.31 -10.05
CA VAL A 93 3.35 -17.63 -9.76
C VAL A 93 3.53 -17.94 -8.28
N GLY A 94 2.49 -18.45 -7.62
CA GLY A 94 2.57 -18.86 -6.22
C GLY A 94 2.14 -20.31 -6.05
N VAL A 95 2.91 -21.09 -5.27
CA VAL A 95 2.60 -22.51 -5.01
C VAL A 95 2.48 -22.80 -3.52
N CYS A 96 1.41 -23.47 -3.11
CA CYS A 96 1.09 -23.80 -1.72
C CYS A 96 1.17 -22.56 -0.81
N PHE A 97 2.21 -22.42 0.01
CA PHE A 97 2.52 -21.17 0.75
C PHE A 97 2.54 -19.94 -0.16
N GLY A 98 3.20 -20.00 -1.33
CA GLY A 98 3.22 -18.88 -2.27
C GLY A 98 1.83 -18.54 -2.83
N HIS A 99 0.96 -19.54 -3.00
CA HIS A 99 -0.43 -19.32 -3.41
C HIS A 99 -1.22 -18.57 -2.33
N GLN A 100 -1.07 -19.00 -1.07
CA GLN A 100 -1.68 -18.38 0.09
C GLN A 100 -1.13 -16.96 0.34
N LEU A 101 0.18 -16.78 0.19
CA LEU A 101 0.88 -15.51 0.33
C LEU A 101 0.40 -14.51 -0.72
N LEU A 102 0.31 -14.91 -1.98
CA LEU A 102 -0.18 -14.03 -3.05
C LEU A 102 -1.66 -13.66 -2.85
N ALA A 103 -2.50 -14.60 -2.42
CA ALA A 103 -3.89 -14.26 -2.08
C ALA A 103 -3.93 -13.21 -0.95
N HIS A 104 -3.21 -13.46 0.14
CA HIS A 104 -3.23 -12.60 1.31
C HIS A 104 -2.58 -11.23 1.08
N ALA A 105 -1.46 -11.19 0.36
CA ALA A 105 -0.76 -9.95 0.03
C ALA A 105 -1.58 -9.03 -0.88
N LEU A 106 -2.46 -9.59 -1.71
CA LEU A 106 -3.25 -8.85 -2.71
C LEU A 106 -4.70 -8.58 -2.29
N GLY A 107 -5.01 -8.67 -0.99
CA GLY A 107 -6.31 -8.29 -0.43
C GLY A 107 -7.30 -9.45 -0.25
N GLY A 108 -6.90 -10.69 -0.54
CA GLY A 108 -7.64 -11.88 -0.14
C GLY A 108 -7.30 -12.33 1.29
N ARG A 109 -7.84 -13.47 1.71
CA ARG A 109 -7.58 -14.06 3.04
C ARG A 109 -7.04 -15.47 2.90
N ALA A 110 -5.82 -15.70 3.39
CA ALA A 110 -5.34 -17.04 3.70
C ALA A 110 -5.46 -17.28 5.21
N GLY A 111 -5.68 -18.53 5.60
CA GLY A 111 -5.81 -18.89 7.01
C GLY A 111 -5.85 -20.40 7.22
N ARG A 112 -5.79 -20.80 8.48
CA ARG A 112 -5.94 -22.20 8.89
C ARG A 112 -7.33 -22.71 8.52
N SER A 113 -7.41 -23.85 7.86
CA SER A 113 -8.68 -24.50 7.52
C SER A 113 -9.15 -25.42 8.65
N ASP A 114 -10.45 -25.38 8.92
CA ASP A 114 -11.12 -26.28 9.86
C ASP A 114 -11.29 -27.70 9.27
N ALA A 115 -11.08 -27.87 7.95
CA ALA A 115 -11.13 -29.17 7.29
C ALA A 115 -9.93 -30.08 7.63
N GLY A 116 -8.92 -29.55 8.32
CA GLY A 116 -7.72 -30.30 8.72
C GLY A 116 -6.68 -30.42 7.61
N TRP A 117 -5.93 -31.53 7.62
CA TRP A 117 -4.79 -31.74 6.73
C TRP A 117 -5.22 -32.21 5.33
N GLY A 118 -4.76 -31.50 4.30
CA GLY A 118 -4.78 -31.95 2.92
C GLY A 118 -3.44 -32.58 2.57
N LEU A 119 -3.40 -33.91 2.48
CA LEU A 119 -2.20 -34.70 2.20
C LEU A 119 -2.47 -35.72 1.10
N GLY A 120 -1.46 -35.98 0.27
CA GLY A 120 -1.55 -36.99 -0.80
C GLY A 120 -1.97 -36.41 -2.14
N VAL A 121 -2.57 -37.21 -3.01
CA VAL A 121 -3.08 -36.75 -4.31
C VAL A 121 -4.57 -36.40 -4.17
N MET A 122 -4.92 -35.15 -4.48
CA MET A 122 -6.31 -34.69 -4.55
C MET A 122 -6.71 -34.34 -5.98
N GLN A 123 -7.94 -34.67 -6.34
CA GLN A 123 -8.55 -34.24 -7.59
C GLN A 123 -9.23 -32.88 -7.38
N TYR A 124 -9.02 -31.97 -8.32
CA TYR A 124 -9.64 -30.66 -8.37
C TYR A 124 -10.38 -30.47 -9.69
N GLN A 125 -11.55 -29.86 -9.62
CA GLN A 125 -12.40 -29.52 -10.73
C GLN A 125 -11.91 -28.22 -11.36
N LEU A 126 -11.93 -28.15 -12.69
CA LEU A 126 -11.57 -26.94 -13.42
C LEU A 126 -12.79 -26.03 -13.57
N GLU A 127 -12.71 -24.82 -13.03
CA GLU A 127 -13.81 -23.84 -13.02
C GLU A 127 -13.74 -22.85 -14.18
N GLN A 128 -12.53 -22.63 -14.71
CA GLN A 128 -12.25 -21.66 -15.77
C GLN A 128 -11.21 -22.23 -16.73
N GLN A 129 -11.30 -21.87 -18.00
CA GLN A 129 -10.35 -22.30 -19.05
C GLN A 129 -9.69 -21.09 -19.73
N PRO A 130 -8.77 -20.38 -19.05
CA PRO A 130 -7.98 -19.33 -19.68
C PRO A 130 -7.02 -19.92 -20.72
N ALA A 131 -6.51 -19.09 -21.63
CA ALA A 131 -5.70 -19.53 -22.78
C ALA A 131 -4.39 -20.30 -22.46
N PHE A 132 -3.91 -20.27 -21.21
CA PHE A 132 -2.74 -21.04 -20.77
C PHE A 132 -3.11 -22.44 -20.21
N VAL A 133 -4.40 -22.76 -20.12
CA VAL A 133 -4.94 -24.02 -19.61
C VAL A 133 -5.50 -24.85 -20.76
N ASP A 134 -5.21 -26.15 -20.75
CA ASP A 134 -5.68 -27.09 -21.77
C ASP A 134 -7.12 -27.52 -21.53
N ASP A 135 -7.79 -28.03 -22.57
CA ASP A 135 -9.16 -28.53 -22.47
C ASP A 135 -9.24 -29.78 -21.58
N ARG A 136 -9.61 -29.55 -20.30
CA ARG A 136 -9.78 -30.56 -19.26
C ARG A 136 -10.93 -30.19 -18.34
N VAL A 137 -11.40 -31.19 -17.60
CA VAL A 137 -12.46 -31.04 -16.59
C VAL A 137 -11.92 -31.14 -15.15
N SER A 138 -10.76 -31.77 -14.95
CA SER A 138 -10.12 -31.91 -13.65
C SER A 138 -8.62 -32.16 -13.75
N VAL A 139 -7.92 -31.96 -12.64
CA VAL A 139 -6.49 -32.30 -12.46
C VAL A 139 -6.24 -32.92 -11.09
N ASN A 140 -5.26 -33.81 -11.03
CA ASN A 140 -4.83 -34.49 -9.81
C ASN A 140 -3.49 -33.93 -9.32
N LEU A 141 -3.47 -33.23 -8.20
CA LEU A 141 -2.27 -32.61 -7.65
C LEU A 141 -1.89 -33.22 -6.31
N ILE A 142 -0.58 -33.40 -6.09
CA ILE A 142 -0.05 -33.72 -4.76
C ILE A 142 -0.23 -32.47 -3.89
N VAL A 143 -0.71 -32.67 -2.66
CA VAL A 143 -0.93 -31.60 -1.68
C VAL A 143 -0.29 -31.95 -0.34
N SER A 144 0.13 -30.91 0.37
CA SER A 144 0.61 -31.00 1.76
C SER A 144 0.38 -29.65 2.44
N HIS A 145 -0.87 -29.36 2.81
CA HIS A 145 -1.23 -28.10 3.45
C HIS A 145 -2.31 -28.29 4.50
N ARG A 146 -2.37 -27.34 5.43
CA ARG A 146 -3.47 -27.18 6.40
C ARG A 146 -4.12 -25.79 6.28
N ASP A 147 -3.37 -24.83 5.73
CA ASP A 147 -3.87 -23.52 5.40
C ASP A 147 -4.48 -23.51 4.00
N GLN A 148 -5.44 -22.60 3.80
CA GLN A 148 -6.14 -22.43 2.54
C GLN A 148 -6.40 -20.95 2.28
N VAL A 149 -6.62 -20.61 1.02
CA VAL A 149 -7.22 -19.33 0.64
C VAL A 149 -8.72 -19.39 0.92
N LEU A 150 -9.16 -18.59 1.88
CA LEU A 150 -10.53 -18.51 2.37
C LEU A 150 -11.36 -17.47 1.60
N SER A 151 -10.71 -16.39 1.15
CA SER A 151 -11.29 -15.45 0.18
C SER A 151 -10.26 -15.05 -0.88
N LEU A 152 -10.71 -14.98 -2.13
CA LEU A 152 -9.87 -14.57 -3.26
C LEU A 152 -9.66 -13.06 -3.26
N PRO A 153 -8.48 -12.56 -3.71
CA PRO A 153 -8.26 -11.13 -3.88
C PRO A 153 -9.11 -10.55 -5.01
N ALA A 154 -9.31 -9.22 -5.01
CA ALA A 154 -10.08 -8.53 -6.03
C ALA A 154 -9.54 -8.81 -7.45
N GLY A 155 -10.44 -9.08 -8.39
CA GLY A 155 -10.09 -9.39 -9.78
C GLY A 155 -9.52 -10.79 -10.01
N ALA A 156 -9.42 -11.64 -8.98
CA ALA A 156 -9.04 -13.03 -9.15
C ALA A 156 -10.21 -13.90 -9.64
N MET A 157 -9.91 -14.80 -10.56
CA MET A 157 -10.81 -15.82 -11.07
C MET A 157 -10.37 -17.17 -10.52
N ARG A 158 -11.29 -17.88 -9.87
CA ARG A 158 -11.06 -19.23 -9.37
C ARG A 158 -10.81 -20.17 -10.55
N LEU A 159 -9.74 -20.95 -10.47
CA LEU A 159 -9.31 -21.87 -11.53
C LEU A 159 -9.57 -23.32 -11.15
N LEU A 160 -9.19 -23.71 -9.94
CA LEU A 160 -9.39 -25.06 -9.41
C LEU A 160 -10.12 -25.00 -8.08
N SER A 161 -11.03 -25.94 -7.86
CA SER A 161 -11.78 -26.09 -6.61
C SER A 161 -12.01 -27.57 -6.30
N ASN A 162 -12.32 -27.89 -5.04
CA ASN A 162 -13.10 -29.05 -4.63
C ASN A 162 -13.72 -28.76 -3.25
N ASP A 163 -14.48 -29.71 -2.69
CA ASP A 163 -15.14 -29.54 -1.40
C ASP A 163 -14.16 -29.31 -0.23
N PHE A 164 -12.95 -29.86 -0.32
CA PHE A 164 -11.92 -29.72 0.72
C PHE A 164 -11.21 -28.37 0.65
N CYS A 165 -10.88 -27.89 -0.55
CA CYS A 165 -10.20 -26.63 -0.80
C CYS A 165 -10.93 -25.85 -1.91
N PRO A 166 -11.91 -24.99 -1.53
CA PRO A 166 -12.75 -24.28 -2.49
C PRO A 166 -12.00 -23.34 -3.43
N ASN A 167 -10.80 -22.88 -3.06
CA ASN A 167 -9.95 -21.98 -3.83
C ASN A 167 -8.59 -22.62 -4.16
N ALA A 168 -8.57 -23.88 -4.59
CA ALA A 168 -7.36 -24.66 -4.84
C ALA A 168 -6.43 -24.09 -5.93
N ALA A 169 -6.94 -23.26 -6.84
CA ALA A 169 -6.12 -22.37 -7.64
C ALA A 169 -6.91 -21.13 -8.07
N PHE A 170 -6.23 -20.03 -8.33
CA PHE A 170 -6.81 -18.84 -8.94
C PHE A 170 -5.81 -18.16 -9.87
N TYR A 171 -6.30 -17.30 -10.73
CA TYR A 171 -5.47 -16.39 -11.51
C TYR A 171 -6.04 -14.98 -11.54
N ILE A 172 -5.17 -13.99 -11.64
CA ILE A 172 -5.53 -12.60 -11.96
C ILE A 172 -5.03 -12.38 -13.40
N PRO A 173 -5.91 -12.01 -14.36
CA PRO A 173 -5.55 -11.90 -15.76
C PRO A 173 -4.25 -11.12 -15.99
N GLY A 174 -3.26 -11.81 -16.58
CA GLY A 174 -1.95 -11.27 -16.93
C GLY A 174 -1.01 -10.91 -15.77
N ARG A 175 -1.38 -11.22 -14.52
CA ARG A 175 -0.66 -10.77 -13.33
C ARG A 175 -0.26 -11.91 -12.40
N VAL A 176 -1.19 -12.80 -12.04
CA VAL A 176 -0.94 -13.86 -11.05
C VAL A 176 -1.52 -15.18 -11.53
N LEU A 177 -0.78 -16.27 -11.30
CA LEU A 177 -1.30 -17.64 -11.28
C LEU A 177 -0.90 -18.29 -9.95
N ALA A 178 -1.85 -18.79 -9.18
CA ALA A 178 -1.59 -19.34 -7.85
C ALA A 178 -2.24 -20.71 -7.70
N ILE A 179 -1.47 -21.72 -7.27
CA ILE A 179 -1.90 -23.12 -7.18
C ILE A 179 -1.60 -23.67 -5.78
N GLN A 180 -2.60 -24.23 -5.10
CA GLN A 180 -2.46 -24.76 -3.74
C GLN A 180 -1.67 -26.08 -3.69
N GLY A 181 -1.80 -26.93 -4.72
CA GLY A 181 -1.05 -28.17 -4.86
C GLY A 181 0.38 -27.96 -5.33
N HIS A 182 1.20 -29.00 -5.17
CA HIS A 182 2.64 -29.03 -5.46
C HIS A 182 2.92 -29.76 -6.79
N PRO A 183 2.91 -29.08 -7.94
CA PRO A 183 3.26 -29.69 -9.22
C PRO A 183 4.73 -30.14 -9.30
N GLU A 184 5.58 -29.62 -8.43
CA GLU A 184 7.02 -29.90 -8.35
C GLU A 184 7.36 -31.15 -7.53
N PHE A 185 6.39 -31.75 -6.83
CA PHE A 185 6.63 -32.94 -6.01
C PHE A 185 6.59 -34.22 -6.86
N SER A 186 7.51 -35.14 -6.58
CA SER A 186 7.32 -36.55 -6.96
C SER A 186 6.57 -37.29 -5.86
N VAL A 187 5.92 -38.40 -6.22
CA VAL A 187 5.31 -39.31 -5.24
C VAL A 187 6.34 -39.79 -4.21
N GLU A 188 7.59 -40.03 -4.61
CA GLU A 188 8.62 -40.45 -3.66
C GLU A 188 8.96 -39.35 -2.66
N TYR A 189 9.04 -38.09 -3.10
CA TYR A 189 9.25 -36.96 -2.20
C TYR A 189 8.08 -36.78 -1.24
N ALA A 190 6.84 -36.87 -1.74
CA ALA A 190 5.64 -36.76 -0.92
C ALA A 190 5.55 -37.87 0.14
N ARG A 191 5.92 -39.11 -0.20
CA ARG A 191 6.04 -40.22 0.75
C ARG A 191 7.10 -39.96 1.82
N ALA A 192 8.30 -39.53 1.43
CA ALA A 192 9.36 -39.22 2.39
C ALA A 192 8.95 -38.09 3.35
N LEU A 193 8.19 -37.12 2.86
CA LEU A 193 7.64 -36.04 3.67
C LEU A 193 6.51 -36.52 4.60
N LEU A 194 5.71 -37.50 4.17
CA LEU A 194 4.69 -38.15 5.00
C LEU A 194 5.31 -38.92 6.16
N GLU A 195 6.39 -39.65 5.93
CA GLU A 195 7.13 -40.39 6.98
C GLU A 195 7.60 -39.47 8.10
N LEU A 196 8.14 -38.28 7.76
CA LEU A 196 8.56 -37.27 8.73
C LEU A 196 7.41 -36.67 9.56
N ARG A 197 6.16 -36.87 9.14
CA ARG A 197 4.96 -36.37 9.81
C ARG A 197 4.07 -37.48 10.37
N ALA A 198 4.49 -38.74 10.28
CA ALA A 198 3.66 -39.88 10.64
C ALA A 198 3.16 -39.80 12.08
N ASP A 199 4.02 -39.38 13.01
CA ASP A 199 3.68 -39.24 14.44
C ASP A 199 2.65 -38.15 14.74
N GLN A 200 2.36 -37.27 13.78
CA GLN A 200 1.39 -36.16 13.91
C GLN A 200 0.03 -36.50 13.29
N LEU A 201 -0.12 -37.70 12.71
CA LEU A 201 -1.28 -38.09 11.91
C LEU A 201 -1.93 -39.36 12.46
N ALA A 202 -3.26 -39.43 12.35
CA ALA A 202 -3.99 -40.65 12.69
C ALA A 202 -3.62 -41.79 11.71
N PRO A 203 -3.53 -43.06 12.16
CA PRO A 203 -3.20 -44.20 11.30
C PRO A 203 -4.11 -44.33 10.06
N GLU A 204 -5.40 -43.99 10.20
CA GLU A 204 -6.37 -44.03 9.12
C GLU A 204 -6.06 -43.00 8.03
N MET A 205 -5.63 -41.80 8.45
CA MET A 205 -5.20 -40.73 7.54
C MET A 205 -3.95 -41.16 6.78
N LEU A 206 -2.96 -41.77 7.45
CA LEU A 206 -1.75 -42.29 6.81
C LEU A 206 -2.09 -43.32 5.72
N ALA A 207 -2.97 -44.28 6.02
CA ALA A 207 -3.40 -45.28 5.05
C ALA A 207 -4.20 -44.67 3.87
N GLN A 208 -4.99 -43.61 4.12
CA GLN A 208 -5.68 -42.88 3.06
C GLN A 208 -4.70 -42.15 2.14
N VAL A 209 -3.75 -41.42 2.71
CA VAL A 209 -2.72 -40.69 1.95
C VAL A 209 -1.89 -41.67 1.12
N GLU A 210 -1.46 -42.79 1.70
CA GLU A 210 -0.65 -43.78 0.98
C GLU A 210 -1.40 -44.40 -0.21
N ARG A 211 -2.71 -44.66 -0.07
CA ARG A 211 -3.55 -45.12 -1.18
C ARG A 211 -3.69 -44.07 -2.28
N SER A 212 -3.74 -42.79 -1.93
CA SER A 212 -3.89 -41.70 -2.91
C SER A 212 -2.71 -41.61 -3.88
N PHE A 213 -1.51 -42.07 -3.48
CA PHE A 213 -0.33 -42.08 -4.37
C PHE A 213 -0.41 -43.05 -5.54
N ALA A 214 -1.44 -43.92 -5.59
CA ALA A 214 -1.76 -44.70 -6.78
C ALA A 214 -2.47 -43.87 -7.87
N THR A 215 -3.06 -42.72 -7.51
CA THR A 215 -3.67 -41.80 -8.46
C THR A 215 -2.58 -41.03 -9.22
N PRO A 216 -2.66 -40.95 -10.56
CA PRO A 216 -1.69 -40.19 -11.35
C PRO A 216 -1.60 -38.73 -10.92
N HIS A 217 -0.39 -38.20 -10.82
CA HIS A 217 -0.15 -36.80 -10.52
C HIS A 217 0.07 -35.99 -11.81
N ASP A 218 -0.75 -34.95 -12.03
CA ASP A 218 -0.71 -34.05 -13.18
C ASP A 218 0.30 -32.89 -13.02
N GLY A 219 1.38 -33.08 -12.24
CA GLY A 219 2.37 -32.04 -11.96
C GLY A 219 3.01 -31.46 -13.22
N LYS A 220 3.35 -32.30 -14.20
CA LYS A 220 3.90 -31.85 -15.50
C LYS A 220 2.94 -30.92 -16.26
N LEU A 221 1.63 -31.25 -16.25
CA LEU A 221 0.61 -30.44 -16.90
C LEU A 221 0.47 -29.07 -16.22
N ALA A 222 0.43 -29.04 -14.89
CA ALA A 222 0.43 -27.78 -14.14
C ALA A 222 1.74 -26.98 -14.38
N GLY A 223 2.89 -27.65 -14.53
CA GLY A 223 4.14 -27.04 -14.97
C GLY A 223 4.04 -26.41 -16.38
N GLU A 224 3.34 -27.06 -17.31
CA GLU A 224 3.06 -26.49 -18.63
C GLU A 224 2.15 -25.26 -18.56
N TRP A 225 1.16 -25.25 -17.65
CA TRP A 225 0.31 -24.07 -17.41
C TRP A 225 1.10 -22.90 -16.84
N ILE A 226 1.97 -23.15 -15.87
CA ILE A 226 2.91 -22.16 -15.32
C ILE A 226 3.78 -21.59 -16.44
N ARG A 227 4.33 -22.47 -17.30
CA ARG A 227 5.17 -22.08 -18.44
C ARG A 227 4.42 -21.16 -19.39
N LYS A 228 3.25 -21.60 -19.88
CA LYS A 228 2.39 -20.86 -20.81
C LYS A 228 1.96 -19.51 -20.21
N PHE A 229 1.56 -19.48 -18.94
CA PHE A 229 1.14 -18.26 -18.25
C PHE A 229 2.28 -17.22 -18.22
N LEU A 230 3.49 -17.63 -17.84
CA LEU A 230 4.63 -16.73 -17.75
C LEU A 230 5.04 -16.21 -19.14
N GLU A 231 5.18 -17.08 -20.14
CA GLU A 231 5.53 -16.71 -21.53
C GLU A 231 4.53 -15.72 -22.15
N GLN A 232 3.23 -15.93 -21.91
CA GLN A 232 2.18 -15.04 -22.41
C GLN A 232 2.24 -13.63 -21.81
N ASN A 233 2.81 -13.48 -20.62
CA ASN A 233 2.70 -12.25 -19.82
C ASN A 233 4.03 -11.52 -19.59
N SER A 234 5.17 -12.09 -19.99
CA SER A 234 6.47 -11.41 -19.91
C SER A 234 6.73 -10.37 -21.00
N HIS A 235 6.02 -10.45 -22.14
CA HIS A 235 6.36 -9.70 -23.35
C HIS A 235 5.46 -8.49 -23.66
N LYS A 236 4.47 -8.15 -22.82
CA LYS A 236 3.52 -7.04 -23.07
C LYS A 236 4.10 -5.62 -22.89
N LYS A 237 5.37 -5.38 -23.23
CA LYS A 237 5.98 -4.03 -23.34
C LYS A 237 5.98 -3.44 -24.76
N SER A 238 5.45 -4.12 -25.80
CA SER A 238 5.50 -3.60 -27.18
C SER A 238 4.16 -3.23 -27.84
N GLU A 239 3.01 -3.79 -27.46
CA GLU A 239 1.80 -3.66 -28.30
C GLU A 239 0.90 -2.44 -28.01
N HIS A 240 1.01 -1.79 -26.84
CA HIS A 240 0.24 -0.56 -26.55
C HIS A 240 0.82 0.72 -27.16
N LYS A 241 1.97 0.65 -27.84
CA LYS A 241 2.48 1.79 -28.64
C LYS A 241 2.01 1.76 -30.10
N GLU A 242 1.52 0.64 -30.61
CA GLU A 242 1.26 0.48 -32.04
C GLU A 242 -0.20 0.75 -32.45
N SER A 243 -1.16 0.57 -31.53
CA SER A 243 -2.57 0.96 -31.76
C SER A 243 -2.78 2.48 -31.67
N ALA A 244 -2.13 3.14 -30.71
CA ALA A 244 -2.19 4.60 -30.56
C ALA A 244 -1.48 5.37 -31.69
N HIS A 245 -0.55 4.73 -32.41
CA HIS A 245 0.16 5.34 -33.53
C HIS A 245 -0.59 5.27 -34.87
N LYS A 246 -1.55 4.35 -35.04
CA LYS A 246 -2.33 4.25 -36.29
C LYS A 246 -3.45 5.28 -36.38
N GLU A 247 -4.01 5.72 -35.26
CA GLU A 247 -5.07 6.73 -35.23
C GLU A 247 -4.55 8.17 -35.37
N SER A 248 -3.30 8.43 -34.95
CA SER A 248 -2.66 9.74 -35.09
C SER A 248 -2.04 9.98 -36.48
N ALA A 249 -1.86 8.94 -37.30
CA ALA A 249 -1.09 9.02 -38.55
C ALA A 249 -1.87 9.60 -39.76
N HIS A 250 -3.17 9.88 -39.64
CA HIS A 250 -3.96 10.50 -40.71
C HIS A 250 -3.96 12.04 -40.71
N LYS A 251 -3.33 12.69 -39.73
CA LYS A 251 -3.21 14.15 -39.68
C LYS A 251 -1.77 14.55 -39.40
N LYS A 252 -0.96 14.65 -40.47
CA LYS A 252 0.16 15.60 -40.70
C LYS A 252 1.22 14.97 -41.61
N GLN A 253 0.97 15.00 -42.91
CA GLN A 253 2.03 15.04 -43.92
C GLN A 253 2.54 16.48 -44.02
N GLY A 254 3.85 16.68 -43.86
CA GLY A 254 4.50 17.98 -44.08
C GLY A 254 5.94 18.08 -43.55
N ASN A 255 6.89 17.66 -44.39
CA ASN A 255 8.33 18.03 -44.43
C ASN A 255 9.38 17.51 -43.40
N VAL A 256 9.96 16.35 -43.76
CA VAL A 256 11.36 16.12 -44.25
C VAL A 256 12.60 16.69 -43.49
N MET A 257 13.40 15.71 -43.03
CA MET A 257 14.88 15.58 -42.88
C MET A 257 15.70 16.51 -41.94
N ARG A 258 16.33 15.89 -40.94
CA ARG A 258 17.78 15.55 -40.96
C ARG A 258 18.17 14.65 -39.78
N LYS A 259 18.72 13.47 -40.08
CA LYS A 259 19.48 12.61 -39.15
C LYS A 259 20.86 13.24 -38.92
N THR A 260 21.31 13.29 -37.67
CA THR A 260 22.75 13.30 -37.37
C THR A 260 22.99 12.50 -36.10
N LEU A 261 23.83 11.47 -36.28
CA LEU A 261 24.37 10.57 -35.27
C LEU A 261 25.35 11.37 -34.39
N LYS A 262 25.17 11.38 -33.07
CA LYS A 262 26.22 11.77 -32.12
C LYS A 262 26.48 10.62 -31.17
N THR A 263 27.58 9.93 -31.44
CA THR A 263 28.31 9.06 -30.52
C THR A 263 28.73 9.89 -29.31
N VAL A 264 28.34 9.46 -28.10
CA VAL A 264 28.98 9.89 -26.86
C VAL A 264 29.71 8.68 -26.29
N VAL A 265 31.02 8.88 -26.14
CA VAL A 265 31.99 7.96 -25.56
C VAL A 265 31.61 7.72 -24.09
N MET A 266 31.30 6.47 -23.75
CA MET A 266 31.12 6.02 -22.37
C MET A 266 32.50 5.93 -21.72
N GLY A 267 32.91 6.99 -21.03
CA GLY A 267 34.07 6.97 -20.15
C GLY A 267 33.76 6.11 -18.92
N ALA A 268 34.57 5.09 -18.69
CA ALA A 268 34.53 4.27 -17.48
C ALA A 268 34.79 5.12 -16.24
N PHE A 269 33.77 5.31 -15.40
CA PHE A 269 33.98 5.66 -14.00
C PHE A 269 34.16 4.37 -13.21
N VAL A 270 35.40 4.06 -12.88
CA VAL A 270 35.73 3.15 -11.79
C VAL A 270 35.34 3.86 -10.49
N ALA A 271 34.19 3.49 -9.93
CA ALA A 271 33.86 3.85 -8.55
C ALA A 271 34.58 2.86 -7.64
N SER A 272 35.81 3.21 -7.26
CA SER A 272 36.52 2.61 -6.15
C SER A 272 35.67 2.75 -4.88
N ALA A 273 35.47 1.64 -4.18
CA ALA A 273 34.91 1.64 -2.84
C ALA A 273 35.83 2.43 -1.90
N PHE A 274 35.50 3.69 -1.66
CA PHE A 274 35.91 4.40 -0.46
C PHE A 274 34.71 4.40 0.48
N ALA A 275 34.74 3.53 1.49
CA ALA A 275 34.00 3.74 2.73
C ALA A 275 34.64 4.95 3.43
N GLY A 276 34.27 6.15 3.00
CA GLY A 276 34.40 7.35 3.81
C GLY A 276 33.30 7.36 4.88
N PRO A 277 33.48 8.10 5.99
CA PRO A 277 32.38 8.31 6.92
C PRO A 277 31.21 8.90 6.11
N VAL A 278 30.01 8.35 6.30
CA VAL A 278 28.79 9.05 5.91
C VAL A 278 28.84 10.36 6.69
N HIS A 279 29.23 11.44 6.03
CA HIS A 279 29.04 12.76 6.57
C HIS A 279 27.55 12.86 6.87
N ALA A 280 27.21 13.08 8.15
CA ALA A 280 25.86 13.47 8.53
C ALA A 280 25.45 14.58 7.57
N GLN A 281 24.37 14.37 6.80
CA GLN A 281 23.72 15.53 6.19
C GLN A 281 23.43 16.50 7.33
N ASP A 282 23.74 17.77 7.14
CA ASP A 282 23.32 18.82 8.06
C ASP A 282 21.79 18.79 8.11
N TRP A 283 21.25 18.09 9.11
CA TRP A 283 19.83 17.96 9.32
C TRP A 283 19.31 19.20 10.04
N VAL A 284 18.05 19.56 9.79
CA VAL A 284 17.43 20.72 10.44
C VAL A 284 17.05 20.34 11.88
N PRO A 285 17.74 20.88 12.92
CA PRO A 285 17.37 20.59 14.30
C PRO A 285 16.02 21.25 14.64
N SER A 286 15.27 20.66 15.57
CA SER A 286 14.06 21.29 16.09
C SER A 286 14.40 22.63 16.76
N ARG A 287 13.62 23.65 16.41
CA ARG A 287 13.66 24.97 17.08
C ARG A 287 13.18 24.92 18.54
N TYR A 288 12.60 23.81 18.98
CA TYR A 288 12.10 23.60 20.35
C TYR A 288 13.04 22.74 21.21
N GLY A 289 14.14 22.22 20.63
CA GLY A 289 15.18 21.48 21.34
C GLY A 289 15.36 20.03 20.87
N ALA A 290 16.47 19.41 21.28
CA ALA A 290 16.85 18.07 20.81
C ALA A 290 15.89 16.94 21.23
N ASP A 291 15.17 17.14 22.34
CA ASP A 291 14.21 16.17 22.87
C ASP A 291 12.79 16.37 22.33
N ASP A 292 12.58 17.35 21.45
CA ASP A 292 11.25 17.63 20.91
C ASP A 292 10.76 16.51 19.97
N ARG A 293 9.48 16.16 20.12
CA ARG A 293 8.75 15.13 19.38
C ARG A 293 7.40 15.61 18.85
N ILE A 294 6.98 16.81 19.20
CA ILE A 294 5.64 17.34 18.86
C ILE A 294 5.70 18.58 17.97
N GLY A 295 6.90 19.07 17.65
CA GLY A 295 7.12 20.10 16.65
C GLY A 295 6.28 21.34 16.88
N ALA A 296 5.54 21.76 15.87
CA ALA A 296 4.74 22.99 15.89
C ALA A 296 3.60 22.98 16.91
N ALA A 297 3.21 21.82 17.46
CA ALA A 297 2.28 21.78 18.58
C ALA A 297 2.83 22.45 19.85
N ASN A 298 4.15 22.65 19.96
CA ASN A 298 4.76 23.50 20.99
C ASN A 298 4.30 24.98 20.92
N ASN A 299 3.64 25.41 19.83
CA ASN A 299 3.08 26.76 19.69
C ASN A 299 1.69 26.89 20.30
N LEU A 300 1.05 25.78 20.69
CA LEU A 300 -0.21 25.80 21.42
C LEU A 300 -0.01 26.41 22.81
N SER A 301 -0.98 27.17 23.28
CA SER A 301 -0.91 27.81 24.60
C SER A 301 -2.29 28.03 25.21
N ALA A 302 -2.35 28.08 26.53
CA ALA A 302 -3.58 28.43 27.25
C ALA A 302 -4.09 29.85 26.90
N GLY A 303 -3.18 30.76 26.53
CA GLY A 303 -3.55 32.08 26.01
C GLY A 303 -4.24 31.98 24.66
N GLY A 304 -3.70 31.19 23.74
CA GLY A 304 -4.29 30.90 22.42
C GLY A 304 -5.68 30.28 22.53
N VAL A 305 -5.87 29.31 23.42
CA VAL A 305 -7.19 28.71 23.70
C VAL A 305 -8.21 29.77 24.14
N ARG A 306 -7.84 30.64 25.09
CA ARG A 306 -8.74 31.70 25.58
C ARG A 306 -9.07 32.72 24.50
N ALA A 307 -8.08 33.08 23.65
CA ALA A 307 -8.30 33.99 22.53
C ALA A 307 -9.23 33.37 21.49
N ALA A 308 -9.00 32.11 21.11
CA ALA A 308 -9.86 31.37 20.20
C ALA A 308 -11.30 31.24 20.72
N ALA A 309 -11.48 31.01 22.03
CA ALA A 309 -12.81 30.94 22.64
C ALA A 309 -13.60 32.27 22.52
N GLN A 310 -12.93 33.43 22.40
CA GLN A 310 -13.62 34.70 22.14
C GLN A 310 -14.16 34.81 20.71
N LEU A 311 -13.72 33.94 19.80
CA LEU A 311 -14.26 33.85 18.44
C LEU A 311 -15.60 33.12 18.40
N ILE A 312 -16.07 32.53 19.50
CA ILE A 312 -17.42 31.96 19.58
C ILE A 312 -18.42 33.09 19.85
N THR A 313 -19.06 33.55 18.80
CA THR A 313 -20.00 34.68 18.79
C THR A 313 -21.40 34.27 18.36
N THR A 314 -21.52 33.27 17.47
CA THR A 314 -22.81 32.76 16.99
C THR A 314 -23.18 31.42 17.62
N GLY A 315 -22.18 30.66 18.07
CA GLY A 315 -22.33 29.29 18.53
C GLY A 315 -22.51 28.28 17.39
N LYS A 316 -22.35 28.69 16.12
CA LYS A 316 -22.46 27.77 14.98
C LYS A 316 -21.23 26.86 14.94
N VAL A 317 -21.49 25.57 14.75
CA VAL A 317 -20.49 24.50 14.76
C VAL A 317 -20.43 23.87 13.38
N TYR A 318 -19.23 23.68 12.85
CA TYR A 318 -18.96 23.14 11.52
C TYR A 318 -18.14 21.86 11.66
N SER A 319 -18.55 20.82 10.93
CA SER A 319 -17.80 19.56 10.77
C SER A 319 -16.81 19.74 9.63
N LEU A 320 -15.51 19.68 9.92
CA LEU A 320 -14.46 19.81 8.91
C LEU A 320 -14.01 18.46 8.34
N GLY A 321 -14.55 17.36 8.85
CA GLY A 321 -14.41 16.03 8.25
C GLY A 321 -15.38 15.80 7.10
N ILE A 322 -14.91 15.14 6.02
CA ILE A 322 -15.76 14.44 5.05
C ILE A 322 -15.98 13.00 5.50
N ASP A 323 -17.04 12.37 4.98
CA ASP A 323 -17.30 10.96 5.23
C ASP A 323 -16.17 10.10 4.66
N THR A 324 -15.74 9.11 5.45
CA THR A 324 -14.84 8.05 4.99
C THR A 324 -15.67 6.81 4.74
N GLU A 325 -15.73 6.40 3.48
CA GLU A 325 -16.62 5.33 3.02
C GLU A 325 -15.91 4.36 2.08
N GLU A 326 -16.54 3.20 1.87
CA GLU A 326 -16.08 2.22 0.90
C GLU A 326 -16.05 2.85 -0.51
N GLY A 327 -14.93 2.70 -1.21
CA GLY A 327 -14.76 3.29 -2.54
C GLY A 327 -14.45 4.79 -2.55
N ALA A 328 -14.28 5.44 -1.38
CA ALA A 328 -13.81 6.81 -1.31
C ALA A 328 -12.49 6.96 -2.10
N PRO A 329 -12.34 8.04 -2.91
CA PRO A 329 -11.14 8.24 -3.69
C PRO A 329 -9.93 8.40 -2.76
N ALA A 330 -8.89 7.60 -3.01
CA ALA A 330 -7.72 7.54 -2.16
C ALA A 330 -6.43 7.41 -2.97
N TYR A 331 -5.33 7.87 -2.40
CA TYR A 331 -4.02 7.76 -3.04
C TYR A 331 -3.52 6.31 -3.06
N GLY A 332 -3.13 5.82 -4.24
CA GLY A 332 -2.53 4.50 -4.41
C GLY A 332 -3.50 3.36 -4.10
N GLY A 333 -3.08 2.41 -3.26
CA GLY A 333 -3.88 1.23 -2.87
C GLY A 333 -4.58 1.36 -1.53
N ARG A 334 -4.78 2.59 -1.02
CA ARG A 334 -5.45 2.84 0.26
C ARG A 334 -6.93 2.47 0.15
N SER A 335 -7.49 1.89 1.21
CA SER A 335 -8.91 1.49 1.26
C SER A 335 -9.53 1.75 2.63
N TYR A 336 -10.86 1.70 2.67
CA TYR A 336 -11.67 1.67 3.88
C TYR A 336 -12.75 0.61 3.69
N ASP A 337 -12.80 -0.32 4.64
CA ASP A 337 -13.73 -1.44 4.67
C ASP A 337 -14.28 -1.56 6.10
N ILE A 338 -15.59 -1.71 6.24
CA ILE A 338 -16.28 -1.85 7.53
C ILE A 338 -17.21 -3.06 7.51
N ASP A 339 -17.07 -3.93 8.51
CA ASP A 339 -17.91 -5.10 8.72
C ASP A 339 -18.72 -4.93 10.00
N ILE A 340 -20.06 -5.03 9.92
CA ILE A 340 -20.92 -5.03 11.10
C ILE A 340 -21.07 -6.46 11.65
N VAL A 341 -20.72 -6.62 12.92
CA VAL A 341 -20.83 -7.85 13.71
C VAL A 341 -22.07 -7.77 14.60
N ALA A 342 -23.20 -8.28 14.10
CA ALA A 342 -24.44 -8.29 14.87
C ALA A 342 -24.47 -9.44 15.90
N SER A 343 -24.97 -9.17 17.11
CA SER A 343 -25.12 -10.18 18.17
C SER A 343 -26.26 -11.19 17.94
N GLY A 344 -27.06 -10.98 16.89
CA GLY A 344 -28.34 -11.67 16.65
C GLY A 344 -29.52 -10.92 17.28
N ALA A 345 -30.75 -11.26 16.86
CA ALA A 345 -31.95 -10.46 17.17
C ALA A 345 -32.33 -10.41 18.65
N ASN A 346 -31.99 -11.44 19.45
CA ASN A 346 -32.40 -11.55 20.85
C ASN A 346 -31.30 -12.22 21.69
N VAL A 347 -30.49 -11.42 22.37
CA VAL A 347 -29.48 -11.90 23.33
C VAL A 347 -30.00 -11.65 24.75
N GLU A 348 -30.12 -12.70 25.54
CA GLU A 348 -30.47 -12.57 26.96
C GLU A 348 -29.28 -11.98 27.73
N VAL A 349 -29.49 -10.82 28.37
CA VAL A 349 -28.51 -10.17 29.24
C VAL A 349 -29.19 -9.90 30.59
N GLY A 350 -29.02 -10.84 31.52
CA GLY A 350 -29.72 -10.80 32.79
C GLY A 350 -31.20 -11.11 32.63
N ALA A 351 -32.08 -10.20 33.08
CA ALA A 351 -33.53 -10.34 32.94
C ALA A 351 -34.09 -9.75 31.63
N ASP A 352 -33.24 -9.10 30.84
CA ASP A 352 -33.62 -8.40 29.63
C ASP A 352 -33.19 -9.16 28.38
N VAL A 353 -33.89 -8.89 27.27
CA VAL A 353 -33.51 -9.34 25.93
C VAL A 353 -33.08 -8.12 25.15
N VAL A 354 -31.83 -8.13 24.67
CA VAL A 354 -31.22 -6.99 23.98
C VAL A 354 -30.75 -7.40 22.58
N THR A 355 -30.53 -6.38 21.75
CA THR A 355 -29.92 -6.50 20.42
C THR A 355 -28.75 -5.53 20.37
N SER A 356 -27.58 -5.97 19.90
CA SER A 356 -26.41 -5.11 19.73
C SER A 356 -25.69 -5.37 18.40
N ASN A 357 -24.94 -4.38 17.96
CA ASN A 357 -24.04 -4.46 16.82
C ASN A 357 -22.67 -3.93 17.28
N ASP A 358 -21.61 -4.66 16.90
CA ASP A 358 -20.23 -4.18 16.93
C ASP A 358 -19.74 -4.04 15.48
N GLU A 359 -18.55 -3.49 15.29
CA GLU A 359 -17.92 -3.39 13.98
C GLU A 359 -16.45 -3.83 13.98
N ARG A 360 -15.97 -4.19 12.79
CA ARG A 360 -14.55 -4.34 12.49
C ARG A 360 -14.23 -3.44 11.32
N VAL A 361 -13.19 -2.63 11.46
CA VAL A 361 -12.74 -1.73 10.40
C VAL A 361 -11.35 -2.17 9.93
N VAL A 362 -11.19 -2.33 8.62
CA VAL A 362 -9.90 -2.47 7.95
C VAL A 362 -9.70 -1.22 7.10
N THR A 363 -8.72 -0.40 7.43
CA THR A 363 -8.54 0.87 6.74
C THR A 363 -7.09 1.30 6.66
N SER A 364 -6.78 2.02 5.59
CA SER A 364 -5.62 2.90 5.53
C SER A 364 -5.99 4.24 6.16
N PHE A 365 -5.28 4.65 7.20
CA PHE A 365 -5.56 5.91 7.90
C PHE A 365 -5.37 7.21 7.10
N GLY A 366 -4.76 7.12 5.91
CA GLY A 366 -4.60 8.25 5.00
C GLY A 366 -5.71 8.29 3.95
N ILE A 367 -6.96 8.35 4.38
CA ILE A 367 -8.13 8.40 3.50
C ILE A 367 -9.09 9.48 3.99
N GLY A 368 -9.64 10.25 3.05
CA GLY A 368 -10.56 11.34 3.36
C GLY A 368 -9.92 12.45 4.20
N SER A 369 -10.67 13.03 5.14
CA SER A 369 -10.16 14.05 6.05
C SER A 369 -9.19 13.44 7.04
N GLN A 370 -7.92 13.84 7.00
CA GLN A 370 -6.87 13.24 7.82
C GLN A 370 -5.91 14.28 8.41
N ILE A 371 -5.18 13.87 9.44
CA ILE A 371 -3.96 14.55 9.92
C ILE A 371 -2.75 13.65 9.67
N ASP A 372 -1.71 14.23 9.07
CA ASP A 372 -0.42 13.57 8.93
C ASP A 372 0.49 13.94 10.09
N GLY A 373 1.00 12.92 10.78
CA GLY A 373 1.96 13.06 11.86
C GLY A 373 3.39 13.26 11.36
N LEU A 374 4.28 13.66 12.27
CA LEU A 374 5.68 13.96 11.94
C LEU A 374 6.48 12.72 11.51
N GLY A 375 5.98 11.52 11.81
CA GLY A 375 6.52 10.25 11.32
C GLY A 375 5.97 9.78 9.97
N HIS A 376 5.05 10.53 9.34
CA HIS A 376 4.41 10.13 8.08
C HIS A 376 5.38 10.11 6.89
N LEU A 377 6.17 11.17 6.71
CA LEU A 377 7.08 11.32 5.57
C LEU A 377 8.43 11.89 6.02
N GLY A 378 9.50 11.18 5.65
CA GLY A 378 10.89 11.58 5.91
C GLY A 378 11.68 11.88 4.63
N ILE A 379 12.93 12.30 4.79
CA ILE A 379 13.89 12.56 3.70
C ILE A 379 15.13 11.70 3.96
N GLY A 380 15.49 10.82 3.02
CA GLY A 380 16.76 10.09 3.10
C GLY A 380 16.97 9.31 4.39
N ASN A 381 15.91 8.66 4.91
CA ASN A 381 15.89 7.93 6.19
C ASN A 381 15.85 8.80 7.47
N GLN A 382 15.69 10.11 7.34
CA GLN A 382 15.56 11.03 8.46
C GLN A 382 14.16 11.66 8.51
N TYR A 383 13.67 11.85 9.72
CA TYR A 383 12.37 12.41 10.08
C TYR A 383 12.58 13.63 10.96
N TYR A 384 11.48 14.18 11.49
CA TYR A 384 11.51 15.34 12.35
C TYR A 384 12.59 15.27 13.44
N ASN A 385 13.30 16.39 13.64
CA ASN A 385 14.39 16.55 14.60
C ASN A 385 15.60 15.60 14.38
N GLY A 386 15.71 14.97 13.21
CA GLY A 386 16.87 14.17 12.80
C GLY A 386 16.77 12.71 13.21
N LEU A 387 15.63 12.31 13.78
CA LEU A 387 15.35 10.92 14.10
C LEU A 387 15.35 10.09 12.83
N THR A 388 15.91 8.89 12.91
CA THR A 388 15.99 7.96 11.80
C THR A 388 14.84 6.95 11.82
N ALA A 389 14.62 6.22 10.73
CA ALA A 389 13.66 5.12 10.74
C ALA A 389 13.98 4.08 11.83
N ALA A 390 15.26 3.84 12.13
CA ALA A 390 15.67 2.93 13.20
C ALA A 390 15.26 3.45 14.58
N ASP A 391 15.24 4.77 14.77
CA ASP A 391 14.82 5.37 16.03
C ASP A 391 13.31 5.24 16.23
N ILE A 392 12.52 5.45 15.18
CA ILE A 392 11.07 5.64 15.30
C ILE A 392 10.21 4.44 14.90
N VAL A 393 10.68 3.51 14.05
CA VAL A 393 9.84 2.41 13.54
C VAL A 393 10.00 1.14 14.38
N ARG A 394 8.89 0.50 14.74
CA ARG A 394 8.82 -0.83 15.36
C ARG A 394 7.75 -1.67 14.66
N ASP A 395 7.75 -2.98 14.91
CA ASP A 395 6.75 -3.91 14.35
C ASP A 395 5.32 -3.63 14.85
N THR A 396 5.23 -2.91 15.97
CA THR A 396 3.95 -2.50 16.60
C THR A 396 3.53 -1.07 16.22
N GLY A 397 4.16 -0.49 15.20
CA GLY A 397 3.97 0.89 14.76
C GLY A 397 5.08 1.82 15.24
N LEU A 398 4.89 3.13 15.10
CA LEU A 398 5.88 4.11 15.51
C LEU A 398 6.08 4.14 17.04
N ALA A 399 7.35 4.02 17.45
CA ALA A 399 7.81 4.25 18.82
C ALA A 399 7.88 5.73 19.20
N GLU A 400 8.07 6.61 18.21
CA GLU A 400 8.22 8.06 18.37
C GLU A 400 7.50 8.75 17.20
N LEU A 401 7.05 10.00 17.38
CA LEU A 401 6.36 10.79 16.34
C LEU A 401 5.02 10.21 15.85
N GLY A 402 4.40 9.30 16.63
CA GLY A 402 3.08 8.77 16.31
C GLY A 402 1.96 9.77 16.57
N THR A 403 0.85 9.67 15.85
CA THR A 403 -0.28 10.63 15.96
C THR A 403 -0.95 10.64 17.35
N HIS A 404 -0.84 9.53 18.08
CA HIS A 404 -1.29 9.41 19.47
C HIS A 404 -0.54 10.31 20.48
N ASP A 405 0.65 10.82 20.12
CA ASP A 405 1.44 11.73 20.95
C ASP A 405 1.21 13.21 20.62
N ILE A 406 0.47 13.50 19.54
CA ILE A 406 0.07 14.87 19.21
C ILE A 406 -0.85 15.37 20.34
N PRO A 407 -0.56 16.51 20.98
CA PRO A 407 -1.46 17.06 22.00
C PRO A 407 -2.77 17.51 21.35
N PRO A 408 -3.90 17.55 22.09
CA PRO A 408 -5.14 18.10 21.56
C PRO A 408 -4.95 19.51 21.02
N ILE A 409 -5.42 19.76 19.81
CA ILE A 409 -5.25 21.05 19.13
C ILE A 409 -6.50 21.88 19.38
N VAL A 410 -6.39 22.85 20.27
CA VAL A 410 -7.43 23.86 20.51
C VAL A 410 -6.80 25.23 20.37
N THR A 411 -7.14 25.93 19.29
CA THR A 411 -6.50 27.21 18.94
C THR A 411 -7.35 27.99 17.94
N ARG A 412 -6.87 29.13 17.47
CA ARG A 412 -7.51 29.89 16.39
C ARG A 412 -7.27 29.19 15.06
N GLY A 413 -8.36 28.93 14.33
CA GLY A 413 -8.33 28.55 12.93
C GLY A 413 -8.51 29.78 12.05
N VAL A 414 -7.79 29.83 10.93
CA VAL A 414 -7.92 30.83 9.88
C VAL A 414 -8.27 30.12 8.57
N LEU A 415 -9.33 30.56 7.91
CA LEU A 415 -9.67 30.12 6.55
C LEU A 415 -9.20 31.19 5.56
N LEU A 416 -8.32 30.80 4.63
CA LEU A 416 -7.99 31.59 3.45
C LEU A 416 -8.85 31.10 2.28
N ASP A 417 -9.83 31.91 1.89
CA ASP A 417 -10.72 31.63 0.79
C ASP A 417 -10.06 32.03 -0.54
N MET A 418 -9.41 31.04 -1.17
CA MET A 418 -8.71 31.24 -2.43
C MET A 418 -9.68 31.35 -3.61
N THR A 419 -10.90 30.81 -3.50
CA THR A 419 -11.93 30.92 -4.55
C THR A 419 -12.42 32.36 -4.63
N ARG A 420 -12.75 32.97 -3.48
CA ARG A 420 -13.14 34.38 -3.39
C ARG A 420 -11.99 35.32 -3.74
N HIS A 421 -10.76 35.03 -3.30
CA HIS A 421 -9.59 35.83 -3.64
C HIS A 421 -9.34 35.89 -5.16
N LEU A 422 -9.50 34.76 -5.86
CA LEU A 422 -9.27 34.65 -7.30
C LEU A 422 -10.53 34.93 -8.15
N GLY A 423 -11.70 35.10 -7.52
CA GLY A 423 -12.96 35.35 -8.22
C GLY A 423 -13.44 34.16 -9.06
N VAL A 424 -13.26 32.94 -8.56
CA VAL A 424 -13.64 31.68 -9.22
C VAL A 424 -14.44 30.80 -8.27
N ASP A 425 -15.20 29.83 -8.79
CA ASP A 425 -15.94 28.87 -7.95
C ASP A 425 -15.06 27.70 -7.47
N MET A 426 -14.03 27.37 -8.25
CA MET A 426 -13.04 26.33 -7.93
C MET A 426 -11.69 26.75 -8.53
N VAL A 427 -10.65 26.72 -7.71
CA VAL A 427 -9.30 27.10 -8.14
C VAL A 427 -8.75 26.04 -9.09
N ARG A 428 -8.10 26.49 -10.16
CA ARG A 428 -7.55 25.61 -11.21
C ARG A 428 -6.42 24.73 -10.67
N GLU A 429 -6.34 23.47 -11.12
CA GLU A 429 -5.19 22.60 -10.84
C GLU A 429 -3.85 23.24 -11.24
N GLY A 430 -2.80 22.98 -10.47
CA GLY A 430 -1.47 23.57 -10.70
C GLY A 430 -1.32 25.02 -10.20
N THR A 431 -2.36 25.62 -9.61
CA THR A 431 -2.23 26.94 -8.95
C THR A 431 -1.53 26.76 -7.60
N ALA A 432 -0.31 27.27 -7.48
CA ALA A 432 0.48 27.22 -6.26
C ALA A 432 0.18 28.44 -5.36
N PHE A 433 0.09 28.22 -4.05
CA PHE A 433 -0.02 29.28 -3.05
C PHE A 433 1.31 29.44 -2.34
N ASN A 434 2.09 30.44 -2.75
CA ASN A 434 3.30 30.83 -2.05
C ASN A 434 3.04 32.08 -1.23
N ARG A 435 4.10 32.65 -0.63
CA ARG A 435 3.98 33.80 0.27
C ARG A 435 3.17 34.94 -0.36
N THR A 436 3.42 35.26 -1.62
CA THR A 436 2.73 36.36 -2.31
C THR A 436 1.21 36.14 -2.34
N GLU A 437 0.76 34.94 -2.72
CA GLU A 437 -0.66 34.61 -2.80
C GLU A 437 -1.30 34.54 -1.41
N ILE A 438 -0.60 33.97 -0.43
CA ILE A 438 -1.04 33.88 0.98
C ILE A 438 -1.22 35.29 1.58
N ASP A 439 -0.22 36.16 1.43
CA ASP A 439 -0.26 37.54 1.93
C ASP A 439 -1.37 38.36 1.25
N ALA A 440 -1.57 38.16 -0.06
CA ALA A 440 -2.64 38.83 -0.81
C ALA A 440 -4.04 38.38 -0.35
N ALA A 441 -4.26 37.08 -0.18
CA ALA A 441 -5.52 36.53 0.33
C ALA A 441 -5.80 37.00 1.77
N ALA A 442 -4.83 36.87 2.67
CA ALA A 442 -4.95 37.31 4.06
C ALA A 442 -5.24 38.82 4.15
N SER A 443 -4.54 39.64 3.36
CA SER A 443 -4.75 41.09 3.32
C SER A 443 -6.14 41.45 2.78
N ALA A 444 -6.62 40.77 1.75
CA ALA A 444 -7.96 40.99 1.19
C ALA A 444 -9.06 40.64 2.21
N GLN A 445 -8.81 39.66 3.08
CA GLN A 445 -9.70 39.28 4.18
C GLN A 445 -9.52 40.14 5.44
N GLY A 446 -8.47 40.96 5.50
CA GLY A 446 -8.16 41.75 6.70
C GLY A 446 -7.63 40.92 7.88
N ILE A 447 -7.06 39.74 7.62
CA ILE A 447 -6.58 38.83 8.65
C ILE A 447 -5.07 38.86 8.72
N GLN A 448 -4.55 38.73 9.94
CA GLN A 448 -3.14 38.47 10.19
C GLN A 448 -2.98 37.04 10.73
N ILE A 449 -2.20 36.22 10.02
CA ILE A 449 -1.79 34.89 10.47
C ILE A 449 -0.78 35.06 11.61
N GLN A 450 -0.95 34.30 12.68
CA GLN A 450 -0.20 34.40 13.91
C GLN A 450 0.37 33.03 14.30
N ARG A 451 1.40 33.08 15.16
CA ARG A 451 1.93 31.89 15.81
C ARG A 451 0.83 31.17 16.58
N GLY A 452 0.76 29.86 16.41
CA GLY A 452 -0.23 29.01 17.08
C GLY A 452 -1.51 28.78 16.27
N ASP A 453 -1.69 29.46 15.13
CA ASP A 453 -2.87 29.26 14.28
C ASP A 453 -2.85 27.89 13.59
N VAL A 454 -4.04 27.41 13.24
CA VAL A 454 -4.24 26.42 12.16
C VAL A 454 -4.71 27.18 10.92
N VAL A 455 -4.03 26.99 9.79
CA VAL A 455 -4.38 27.67 8.53
C VAL A 455 -5.01 26.66 7.58
N LEU A 456 -6.21 26.96 7.10
CA LEU A 456 -6.92 26.15 6.10
C LEU A 456 -7.08 26.96 4.81
N PHE A 457 -6.86 26.32 3.66
CA PHE A 457 -7.18 26.86 2.35
C PHE A 457 -8.52 26.31 1.87
N HIS A 458 -9.42 27.18 1.43
CA HIS A 458 -10.58 26.80 0.65
C HIS A 458 -10.28 27.02 -0.83
N THR A 459 -10.34 25.96 -1.63
CA THR A 459 -10.07 26.01 -3.08
C THR A 459 -11.28 25.55 -3.90
N GLY A 460 -12.34 25.09 -3.24
CA GLY A 460 -13.53 24.53 -3.88
C GLY A 460 -13.35 23.11 -4.41
N TRP A 461 -12.25 22.43 -4.07
CA TRP A 461 -11.84 21.17 -4.73
C TRP A 461 -12.74 19.98 -4.37
N LEU A 462 -13.36 20.01 -3.18
CA LEU A 462 -14.33 18.99 -2.76
C LEU A 462 -15.57 18.92 -3.66
N GLN A 463 -15.82 19.89 -4.53
CA GLN A 463 -16.88 19.79 -5.55
C GLN A 463 -16.66 18.62 -6.53
N LEU A 464 -15.43 18.11 -6.65
CA LEU A 464 -15.11 16.93 -7.45
C LEU A 464 -15.41 15.61 -6.74
N LEU A 465 -15.50 15.61 -5.40
CA LEU A 465 -15.70 14.39 -4.62
C LEU A 465 -17.06 13.75 -4.96
N GLY A 466 -17.05 12.49 -5.36
CA GLY A 466 -18.23 11.74 -5.82
C GLY A 466 -18.68 12.10 -7.25
N VAL A 467 -18.09 13.11 -7.89
CA VAL A 467 -18.43 13.58 -9.23
C VAL A 467 -17.34 13.22 -10.25
N ASP A 468 -16.09 13.52 -9.93
CA ASP A 468 -14.89 13.25 -10.73
C ASP A 468 -13.74 12.87 -9.80
N ASN A 469 -13.86 11.67 -9.23
CA ASN A 469 -12.91 11.10 -8.27
C ASN A 469 -11.50 10.93 -8.84
N GLU A 470 -11.38 10.67 -10.15
CA GLU A 470 -10.08 10.55 -10.82
C GLU A 470 -9.35 11.90 -10.83
N ARG A 471 -10.05 12.98 -11.21
CA ARG A 471 -9.48 14.32 -11.17
C ARG A 471 -9.19 14.79 -9.74
N TYR A 472 -10.08 14.49 -8.80
CA TYR A 472 -9.92 14.84 -7.38
C TYR A 472 -8.56 14.40 -6.83
N ILE A 473 -8.12 13.17 -7.13
CA ILE A 473 -6.86 12.59 -6.62
C ILE A 473 -5.64 12.88 -7.50
N SER A 474 -5.81 13.04 -8.81
CA SER A 474 -4.66 13.08 -9.74
C SER A 474 -4.01 14.46 -9.91
N SER A 475 -4.70 15.54 -9.56
CA SER A 475 -4.23 16.92 -9.68
C SER A 475 -4.95 17.82 -8.67
N GLN A 476 -4.40 19.00 -8.37
CA GLN A 476 -5.04 19.97 -7.46
C GLN A 476 -4.30 21.32 -7.46
N PRO A 477 -4.98 22.43 -7.14
CA PRO A 477 -4.32 23.60 -6.58
C PRO A 477 -3.76 23.27 -5.19
N GLY A 478 -2.87 24.10 -4.65
CA GLY A 478 -2.42 23.88 -3.28
C GLY A 478 -1.22 24.69 -2.87
N LEU A 479 -0.73 24.39 -1.67
CA LEU A 479 0.43 25.05 -1.08
C LEU A 479 1.69 24.81 -1.95
N GLY A 480 2.48 25.86 -2.15
CA GLY A 480 3.83 25.76 -2.73
C GLY A 480 4.91 25.65 -1.65
N VAL A 481 6.15 25.33 -2.04
CA VAL A 481 7.26 25.10 -1.09
C VAL A 481 7.62 26.38 -0.33
N GLU A 482 7.67 27.53 -1.02
CA GLU A 482 7.95 28.82 -0.36
C GLU A 482 6.82 29.19 0.60
N GLY A 483 5.56 28.94 0.23
CA GLY A 483 4.40 29.13 1.12
C GLY A 483 4.47 28.25 2.38
N ALA A 484 4.89 27.00 2.23
CA ALA A 484 5.08 26.08 3.34
C ALA A 484 6.18 26.56 4.32
N GLU A 485 7.32 27.01 3.79
CA GLU A 485 8.40 27.60 4.60
C GLU A 485 7.92 28.85 5.33
N TYR A 486 7.23 29.75 4.64
CA TYR A 486 6.68 30.98 5.22
C TYR A 486 5.72 30.72 6.38
N LEU A 487 4.72 29.85 6.20
CA LEU A 487 3.76 29.54 7.26
C LEU A 487 4.44 28.83 8.44
N ALA A 488 5.41 27.95 8.19
CA ALA A 488 6.21 27.32 9.25
C ALA A 488 7.08 28.33 10.03
N GLU A 489 7.63 29.35 9.36
CA GLU A 489 8.35 30.45 10.02
C GLU A 489 7.44 31.27 10.94
N LEU A 490 6.20 31.55 10.53
CA LEU A 490 5.20 32.20 11.40
C LEU A 490 4.84 31.38 12.64
N GLY A 491 5.10 30.07 12.62
CA GLY A 491 4.84 29.17 13.75
C GLY A 491 3.38 28.72 13.82
N VAL A 492 2.74 28.51 12.67
CA VAL A 492 1.45 27.82 12.61
C VAL A 492 1.60 26.38 13.09
N VAL A 493 0.54 25.82 13.67
CA VAL A 493 0.53 24.46 14.25
C VAL A 493 0.30 23.42 13.17
N ALA A 494 -0.70 23.64 12.33
CA ALA A 494 -1.07 22.77 11.23
C ALA A 494 -1.51 23.59 10.02
N ILE A 495 -1.32 23.03 8.83
CA ILE A 495 -1.75 23.64 7.57
C ILE A 495 -2.60 22.62 6.82
N GLY A 496 -3.75 23.07 6.32
CA GLY A 496 -4.67 22.21 5.61
C GLY A 496 -5.31 22.82 4.39
N ALA A 497 -5.95 21.98 3.59
CA ALA A 497 -6.77 22.40 2.47
C ALA A 497 -7.94 21.42 2.28
N ASP A 498 -8.92 21.83 1.48
CA ASP A 498 -9.97 20.97 0.94
C ASP A 498 -9.48 20.12 -0.27
N THR A 499 -8.17 19.95 -0.40
CA THR A 499 -7.51 19.12 -1.42
C THR A 499 -6.87 17.88 -0.79
N PRO A 500 -6.79 16.75 -1.51
CA PRO A 500 -6.35 15.48 -0.94
C PRO A 500 -4.85 15.32 -0.71
N ALA A 501 -4.02 16.31 -1.06
CA ALA A 501 -2.57 16.25 -0.80
C ALA A 501 -1.97 17.54 -0.18
N LEU A 502 -2.79 18.54 0.17
CA LEU A 502 -2.40 19.92 0.55
C LEU A 502 -1.58 20.71 -0.50
N GLU A 503 -0.50 20.15 -1.04
CA GLU A 503 0.43 20.77 -1.97
C GLU A 503 -0.07 20.74 -3.41
N VAL A 504 0.39 21.70 -4.22
CA VAL A 504 -0.03 21.81 -5.61
C VAL A 504 0.38 20.58 -6.45
N ILE A 505 -0.53 20.10 -7.31
CA ILE A 505 -0.27 19.03 -8.28
C ILE A 505 -0.79 19.47 -9.67
N PRO A 506 0.07 19.54 -10.71
CA PRO A 506 1.48 19.13 -10.74
C PRO A 506 2.41 19.94 -9.82
N PHE A 507 3.41 19.27 -9.26
CA PHE A 507 4.37 19.89 -8.35
C PHE A 507 5.16 21.02 -9.03
N GLU A 508 5.47 22.08 -8.31
CA GLU A 508 6.26 23.24 -8.79
C GLU A 508 7.60 22.81 -9.40
N ASN A 509 8.21 21.78 -8.83
CA ASN A 509 9.37 21.09 -9.41
C ASN A 509 9.03 19.61 -9.64
N PRO A 510 8.86 19.17 -10.91
CA PRO A 510 8.54 17.79 -11.24
C PRO A 510 9.57 16.74 -10.78
N GLN A 511 10.79 17.15 -10.44
CA GLN A 511 11.83 16.27 -9.91
C GLN A 511 11.79 16.15 -8.37
N ARG A 512 11.01 17.01 -7.70
CA ARG A 512 10.87 17.05 -6.24
C ARG A 512 9.41 16.85 -5.87
N ILE A 513 8.98 15.60 -5.96
CA ILE A 513 7.63 15.14 -5.61
C ILE A 513 7.46 15.22 -4.08
N PHE A 514 6.31 15.70 -3.62
CA PHE A 514 5.97 15.84 -2.20
C PHE A 514 6.92 16.76 -1.42
N ALA A 515 7.35 17.85 -2.06
CA ALA A 515 8.35 18.75 -1.48
C ALA A 515 7.81 19.58 -0.32
N VAL A 516 6.51 19.89 -0.33
CA VAL A 516 5.84 20.57 0.79
C VAL A 516 5.73 19.62 1.98
N HIS A 517 5.32 18.37 1.79
CA HIS A 517 5.32 17.37 2.86
C HIS A 517 6.69 17.21 3.53
N GLN A 518 7.74 17.07 2.72
CA GLN A 518 9.12 16.99 3.21
C GLN A 518 9.51 18.22 4.03
N THR A 519 9.05 19.40 3.60
CA THR A 519 9.34 20.67 4.28
C THR A 519 8.60 20.77 5.60
N LEU A 520 7.30 20.52 5.60
CA LEU A 520 6.46 20.67 6.79
C LEU A 520 6.75 19.58 7.82
N LEU A 521 6.67 18.30 7.44
CA LEU A 521 6.76 17.18 8.39
C LEU A 521 8.21 16.93 8.83
N ALA A 522 9.11 16.68 7.88
CA ALA A 522 10.47 16.25 8.19
C ALA A 522 11.37 17.39 8.68
N LYS A 523 11.28 18.57 8.06
CA LYS A 523 12.19 19.70 8.39
C LYS A 523 11.63 20.63 9.46
N GLN A 524 10.36 21.04 9.34
CA GLN A 524 9.80 22.12 10.16
C GLN A 524 8.97 21.63 11.35
N GLY A 525 8.48 20.39 11.32
CA GLY A 525 7.64 19.82 12.37
C GLY A 525 6.20 20.36 12.38
N VAL A 526 5.66 20.77 11.23
CA VAL A 526 4.30 21.31 11.09
C VAL A 526 3.38 20.22 10.55
N TYR A 527 2.21 20.06 11.17
CA TYR A 527 1.24 19.02 10.78
C TYR A 527 0.48 19.39 9.50
N ILE A 528 0.10 18.37 8.74
CA ILE A 528 -0.67 18.52 7.49
C ILE A 528 -2.10 18.03 7.72
N LEU A 529 -3.06 18.73 7.16
CA LEU A 529 -4.48 18.37 7.14
C LEU A 529 -4.95 18.26 5.68
N GLU A 530 -5.48 17.12 5.27
CA GLU A 530 -5.88 16.89 3.87
C GLU A 530 -7.38 16.63 3.75
N SER A 531 -7.98 16.98 2.62
CA SER A 531 -9.42 16.81 2.34
C SER A 531 -10.34 17.42 3.42
N MET A 532 -9.99 18.59 3.97
CA MET A 532 -10.81 19.26 4.98
C MET A 532 -12.09 19.86 4.36
N ASN A 533 -13.25 19.59 4.95
CA ASN A 533 -14.51 20.20 4.54
C ASN A 533 -14.58 21.67 4.97
N THR A 534 -14.22 22.57 4.05
CA THR A 534 -14.22 24.02 4.26
C THR A 534 -15.41 24.75 3.61
N ALA A 535 -16.26 24.03 2.88
CA ALA A 535 -17.30 24.63 2.04
C ALA A 535 -18.31 25.46 2.83
N GLU A 536 -18.75 24.95 3.99
CA GLU A 536 -19.75 25.66 4.80
C GLU A 536 -19.14 26.89 5.49
N LEU A 537 -17.88 26.84 5.93
CA LEU A 537 -17.18 28.01 6.45
C LEU A 537 -17.05 29.11 5.38
N ALA A 538 -16.66 28.72 4.16
CA ALA A 538 -16.51 29.65 3.04
C ALA A 538 -17.87 30.28 2.65
N ALA A 539 -18.93 29.48 2.58
CA ALA A 539 -20.28 29.94 2.26
C ALA A 539 -20.83 30.95 3.29
N ASP A 540 -20.49 30.78 4.56
CA ASP A 540 -20.86 31.70 5.65
C ASP A 540 -19.89 32.89 5.79
N GLU A 541 -18.87 32.98 4.94
CA GLU A 541 -17.80 33.98 5.02
C GLU A 541 -17.06 33.97 6.38
N VAL A 542 -16.92 32.80 7.01
CA VAL A 542 -16.19 32.63 8.27
C VAL A 542 -14.70 32.52 7.99
N GLN A 543 -13.94 33.52 8.43
CA GLN A 543 -12.51 33.60 8.16
C GLN A 543 -11.63 33.30 9.39
N GLU A 544 -12.15 33.55 10.60
CA GLU A 544 -11.50 33.22 11.88
C GLU A 544 -12.48 32.48 12.77
N PHE A 545 -12.04 31.40 13.41
CA PHE A 545 -12.89 30.54 14.23
C PHE A 545 -12.07 29.84 15.32
N MET A 546 -12.76 29.28 16.32
CA MET A 546 -12.12 28.33 17.23
C MET A 546 -11.99 26.97 16.53
N PHE A 547 -10.76 26.48 16.35
CA PHE A 547 -10.47 25.16 15.82
C PHE A 547 -10.25 24.17 16.97
N VAL A 548 -10.90 23.02 16.88
CA VAL A 548 -10.82 21.94 17.87
C VAL A 548 -10.55 20.62 17.15
N LEU A 549 -9.43 19.97 17.48
CA LEU A 549 -9.11 18.63 17.01
C LEU A 549 -8.59 17.78 18.18
N GLY A 550 -9.36 16.74 18.50
CA GLY A 550 -8.92 15.61 19.31
C GLY A 550 -8.86 14.36 18.44
N GLN A 551 -7.68 14.07 17.89
CA GLN A 551 -7.49 12.93 17.00
C GLN A 551 -7.52 11.59 17.75
N PRO A 552 -7.96 10.48 17.10
CA PRO A 552 -7.94 9.17 17.72
C PRO A 552 -6.54 8.74 18.17
N LYS A 553 -6.44 8.13 19.35
CA LYS A 553 -5.17 7.71 19.95
C LYS A 553 -4.73 6.31 19.51
N PHE A 554 -4.58 6.10 18.20
CA PHE A 554 -4.00 4.86 17.68
C PHE A 554 -2.48 4.84 17.91
N LYS A 555 -2.02 4.00 18.83
CA LYS A 555 -0.60 3.88 19.16
C LYS A 555 0.19 3.47 17.92
N GLY A 556 1.24 4.23 17.62
CA GLY A 556 2.14 3.98 16.50
C GLY A 556 1.63 4.36 15.11
N ALA A 557 0.44 4.96 14.98
CA ALA A 557 -0.06 5.43 13.69
C ALA A 557 0.74 6.65 13.17
N VAL A 558 0.99 6.70 11.86
CA VAL A 558 1.74 7.79 11.21
C VAL A 558 0.84 8.95 10.76
N GLN A 559 -0.43 8.65 10.51
CA GLN A 559 -1.49 9.55 10.08
C GLN A 559 -2.81 8.95 10.59
N VAL A 560 -3.89 9.72 10.66
CA VAL A 560 -5.22 9.24 11.10
C VAL A 560 -6.35 10.05 10.49
N VAL A 561 -7.45 9.37 10.15
CA VAL A 561 -8.72 10.00 9.75
C VAL A 561 -9.26 10.83 10.92
N VAL A 562 -9.69 12.06 10.65
CA VAL A 562 -10.14 13.03 11.66
C VAL A 562 -11.38 13.78 11.20
N ASN A 563 -12.16 14.25 12.18
CA ASN A 563 -13.19 15.25 11.99
C ASN A 563 -12.92 16.45 12.91
N PRO A 564 -12.10 17.42 12.47
CA PRO A 564 -11.91 18.65 13.24
C PRO A 564 -13.19 19.47 13.28
N ILE A 565 -13.36 20.25 14.34
CA ILE A 565 -14.53 21.08 14.56
C ILE A 565 -14.13 22.55 14.49
N ALA A 566 -14.83 23.34 13.70
CA ALA A 566 -14.78 24.81 13.77
C ALA A 566 -16.00 25.35 14.52
N ILE A 567 -15.80 26.38 15.33
CA ILE A 567 -16.87 27.03 16.09
C ILE A 567 -16.75 28.55 15.92
N ARG A 568 -17.84 29.21 15.53
CA ARG A 568 -17.93 30.66 15.31
C ARG A 568 -18.92 31.37 16.22
#